data_AF-A0A9N9HUM0-F1
#
_entry.id   AF-A0A9N9HUM0-F1
#
_cell.length_a   1.000
_cell.length_b   1.000
_cell.length_c   1.000
_cell.angle_alpha   90.00
_cell.angle_beta   90.00
_cell.angle_gamma   90.00
#
_symmetry.space_group_name_H-M   'P 1'
#
loop_
_entity.id
_entity.type
_entity.pdbx_description
1 polymer ?
#
loop_
_entity_poly.entity_id
_entity_poly.type
_entity_poly.pdbx_seq_one_letter_code
_entity_poly.pdbx_strand_id
1 'polypeptide(L)'
;KVAGTGNIVGGYNPLPWKSTHQWLFTTESFIFSLGIEGKGVDGKGIKNSILSRVTKYDEAIFDGDDTSANFGFGYDLWWFGGRGDNRNYKEKILDSVQFKTEDYEVFEVIKK
;
A
#
# COMPACT_ATOMS: atom_id res chain seq x y z
N LYS A 1 8.94 -1.44 2.82
CA LYS A 1 9.19 -2.12 4.13
C LYS A 1 8.97 -1.15 5.28
N VAL A 2 8.26 -1.57 6.33
CA VAL A 2 7.95 -0.72 7.49
C VAL A 2 9.04 -0.83 8.56
N ALA A 3 9.52 0.31 9.04
CA ALA A 3 10.64 0.38 9.96
C ALA A 3 10.36 -0.28 11.31
N GLY A 4 11.29 -1.13 11.75
CA GLY A 4 11.25 -1.76 13.08
C GLY A 4 10.17 -2.85 13.26
N THR A 5 9.36 -3.18 12.24
CA THR A 5 8.29 -4.18 12.38
C THR A 5 8.57 -5.50 11.68
N GLY A 6 9.47 -5.51 10.68
CA GLY A 6 9.64 -6.68 9.80
C GLY A 6 8.49 -6.87 8.80
N ASN A 7 7.52 -5.94 8.74
CA ASN A 7 6.39 -6.02 7.84
C ASN A 7 6.70 -5.37 6.48
N ILE A 8 6.21 -5.98 5.42
CA ILE A 8 6.11 -5.40 4.09
C ILE A 8 4.65 -5.02 3.87
N VAL A 9 4.39 -3.76 3.54
CA VAL A 9 3.06 -3.30 3.11
C VAL A 9 3.16 -2.80 1.68
N GLY A 10 2.08 -2.95 0.93
CA GLY A 10 2.03 -2.55 -0.48
C GLY A 10 0.61 -2.64 -1.04
N GLY A 11 0.50 -2.46 -2.34
CA GLY A 11 -0.76 -2.58 -3.05
C GLY A 11 -0.59 -2.66 -4.55
N TYR A 12 -1.68 -2.97 -5.23
CA TYR A 12 -1.77 -3.05 -6.68
C TYR A 12 -2.69 -1.94 -7.19
N ASN A 13 -2.13 -1.05 -8.01
CA ASN A 13 -2.89 -0.04 -8.74
C ASN A 13 -3.00 -0.49 -10.21
N PRO A 14 -4.21 -0.71 -10.76
CA PRO A 14 -4.41 -1.03 -12.17
C PRO A 14 -4.31 0.18 -13.11
N LEU A 15 -4.22 1.39 -12.56
CA LEU A 15 -4.19 2.64 -13.31
C LEU A 15 -2.76 3.19 -13.41
N PRO A 16 -2.42 3.90 -14.50
CA PRO A 16 -1.17 4.65 -14.58
C PRO A 16 -1.18 5.81 -13.58
N TRP A 17 -0.04 6.05 -12.95
CA TRP A 17 0.20 7.26 -12.16
C TRP A 17 0.50 8.44 -13.09
N LYS A 18 -0.20 9.55 -12.90
CA LYS A 18 -0.15 10.73 -13.78
C LYS A 18 0.02 12.05 -13.01
N SER A 19 0.04 12.00 -11.67
CA SER A 19 0.18 13.16 -10.80
C SER A 19 -0.88 14.24 -11.04
N THR A 20 -2.13 13.82 -11.23
CA THR A 20 -3.27 14.70 -11.53
C THR A 20 -3.86 15.41 -10.31
N HIS A 21 -3.41 15.07 -9.10
CA HIS A 21 -3.98 15.54 -7.83
C HIS A 21 -5.47 15.18 -7.67
N GLN A 22 -5.85 13.98 -8.10
CA GLN A 22 -7.24 13.51 -8.08
C GLN A 22 -7.40 12.14 -7.45
N TRP A 23 -8.61 11.90 -6.94
CA TRP A 23 -9.08 10.56 -6.62
C TRP A 23 -9.43 9.82 -7.90
N LEU A 24 -8.88 8.63 -8.08
CA LEU A 24 -9.13 7.77 -9.23
C LEU A 24 -10.01 6.59 -8.84
N PHE A 25 -11.01 6.34 -9.68
CA PHE A 25 -11.93 5.23 -9.52
C PHE A 25 -11.30 3.90 -9.95
N THR A 26 -11.38 2.87 -9.12
CA THR A 26 -11.13 1.48 -9.54
C THR A 26 -11.73 0.44 -8.59
N THR A 27 -12.14 -0.70 -9.14
CA THR A 27 -12.62 -1.89 -8.40
C THR A 27 -11.55 -2.95 -8.23
N GLU A 28 -10.46 -2.87 -9.00
CA GLU A 28 -9.43 -3.92 -9.06
C GLU A 28 -8.26 -3.66 -8.10
N SER A 29 -8.27 -2.52 -7.41
CA SER A 29 -7.23 -2.18 -6.44
C SER A 29 -7.30 -3.06 -5.18
N PHE A 30 -6.13 -3.43 -4.68
CA PHE A 30 -6.00 -4.06 -3.36
C PHE A 30 -4.72 -3.59 -2.67
N ILE A 31 -4.74 -3.60 -1.34
CA ILE A 31 -3.58 -3.39 -0.50
C ILE A 31 -3.30 -4.66 0.31
N PHE A 32 -2.06 -4.81 0.77
CA PHE A 32 -1.65 -5.97 1.52
C PHE A 32 -0.63 -5.64 2.62
N SER A 33 -0.55 -6.52 3.59
CA SER A 33 0.51 -6.56 4.60
C SER A 33 1.03 -7.98 4.73
N LEU A 34 2.35 -8.13 4.68
CA LEU A 34 3.07 -9.39 4.85
C LEU A 34 4.00 -9.25 6.05
N GLY A 35 3.72 -9.97 7.12
CA GLY A 35 4.61 -10.11 8.26
C GLY A 35 5.69 -11.13 7.94
N ILE A 36 6.93 -10.65 7.78
CA ILE A 36 8.09 -11.51 7.53
C ILE A 36 8.79 -11.76 8.86
N GLU A 37 8.94 -13.01 9.24
CA GLU A 37 9.92 -13.34 10.27
C GLU A 37 11.27 -13.66 9.63
N GLY A 38 12.35 -13.27 10.30
CA GLY A 38 13.74 -13.56 9.91
C GLY A 38 14.16 -12.98 8.56
N LYS A 39 15.36 -13.33 8.12
CA LYS A 39 15.94 -12.89 6.85
C LYS A 39 15.81 -14.08 5.91
N GLY A 40 15.11 -13.91 4.79
CA GLY A 40 14.72 -14.99 3.89
C GLY A 40 15.86 -15.88 3.39
N VAL A 41 15.43 -16.92 2.66
CA VAL A 41 16.17 -18.09 2.13
C VAL A 41 16.84 -18.98 3.19
N ASP A 42 17.27 -18.43 4.32
CA ASP A 42 18.03 -19.16 5.35
C ASP A 42 17.23 -19.41 6.64
N GLY A 43 15.89 -19.49 6.55
CA GLY A 43 15.09 -20.17 7.59
C GLY A 43 13.94 -19.43 8.26
N LYS A 44 13.43 -18.31 7.71
CA LYS A 44 12.08 -17.81 8.08
C LYS A 44 11.37 -17.12 6.89
N GLY A 45 10.04 -17.27 6.84
CA GLY A 45 9.17 -16.87 5.72
C GLY A 45 8.00 -15.94 6.13
N ILE A 46 6.94 -15.89 5.31
CA ILE A 46 5.70 -15.15 5.62
C ILE A 46 5.00 -15.86 6.78
N LYS A 47 4.86 -15.17 7.90
CA LYS A 47 4.11 -15.67 9.07
C LYS A 47 2.65 -15.28 9.02
N ASN A 48 2.38 -14.03 8.66
CA ASN A 48 1.05 -13.44 8.61
C ASN A 48 0.88 -12.70 7.29
N SER A 49 -0.30 -12.78 6.70
CA SER A 49 -0.65 -12.02 5.50
C SER A 49 -2.06 -11.49 5.58
N ILE A 50 -2.25 -10.24 5.17
CA ILE A 50 -3.56 -9.60 5.01
C ILE A 50 -3.67 -9.15 3.56
N LEU A 51 -4.76 -9.51 2.90
CA LEU A 51 -5.16 -8.98 1.60
C LEU A 51 -6.45 -8.19 1.79
N SER A 52 -6.43 -6.92 1.43
CA SER A 52 -7.53 -6.00 1.62
C SER A 52 -7.96 -5.44 0.27
N ARG A 53 -9.18 -5.75 -0.15
CA ARG A 53 -9.74 -5.23 -1.41
C ARG A 53 -10.42 -3.88 -1.17
N VAL A 54 -10.35 -3.02 -2.17
CA VAL A 54 -11.03 -1.72 -2.14
C VAL A 54 -12.54 -1.92 -1.96
N THR A 55 -13.16 -1.06 -1.16
CA THR A 55 -14.62 -1.01 -0.93
C THR A 55 -15.19 0.36 -1.31
N LYS A 56 -14.39 1.42 -1.18
CA LYS A 56 -14.74 2.78 -1.63
C LYS A 56 -14.04 3.10 -2.94
N TYR A 57 -14.67 2.69 -4.04
CA TYR A 57 -14.05 2.65 -5.37
C TYR A 57 -13.69 4.03 -5.93
N ASP A 58 -14.48 5.06 -5.63
CA ASP A 58 -14.31 6.45 -6.07
C ASP A 58 -13.10 7.15 -5.43
N GLU A 59 -12.58 6.59 -4.34
CA GLU A 59 -11.39 7.06 -3.63
C GLU A 59 -10.34 5.92 -3.51
N ALA A 60 -10.29 5.03 -4.49
CA ALA A 60 -9.41 3.87 -4.44
C ALA A 60 -7.94 4.28 -4.46
N ILE A 61 -7.59 5.25 -5.30
CA ILE A 61 -6.23 5.70 -5.55
C ILE A 61 -6.21 7.22 -5.46
N PHE A 62 -5.26 7.78 -4.72
CA PHE A 62 -4.98 9.22 -4.79
C PHE A 62 -3.73 9.43 -5.65
N ASP A 63 -3.95 9.92 -6.87
CA ASP A 63 -2.91 10.23 -7.86
C ASP A 63 -2.30 11.60 -7.59
N GLY A 64 -1.64 11.69 -6.42
CA GLY A 64 -1.04 12.93 -5.94
C GLY A 64 0.17 13.39 -6.75
N ASP A 65 0.60 14.61 -6.46
CA ASP A 65 1.84 15.18 -6.95
C ASP A 65 2.91 15.22 -5.84
N ASP A 66 4.14 15.56 -6.24
CA ASP A 66 5.31 15.66 -5.37
C ASP A 66 5.15 16.67 -4.22
N THR A 67 4.19 17.58 -4.30
CA THR A 67 4.00 18.63 -3.28
C THR A 67 3.24 18.14 -2.06
N SER A 68 2.41 17.12 -2.21
CA SER A 68 1.47 16.69 -1.17
C SER A 68 2.01 15.58 -0.28
N ALA A 69 3.00 14.79 -0.76
CA ALA A 69 3.39 13.48 -0.19
C ALA A 69 2.22 12.49 0.03
N ASN A 70 1.03 12.87 -0.42
CA ASN A 70 -0.21 12.12 -0.36
C ASN A 70 -0.31 11.46 -1.72
N PHE A 71 0.22 10.27 -1.83
CA PHE A 71 0.12 9.45 -3.03
C PHE A 71 -0.09 8.04 -2.52
N GLY A 72 -0.98 7.27 -3.15
CA GLY A 72 -1.15 5.88 -2.77
C GLY A 72 -2.59 5.40 -2.80
N PHE A 73 -2.91 4.50 -1.88
CA PHE A 73 -4.11 3.68 -1.91
C PHE A 73 -5.11 4.19 -0.89
N GLY A 74 -6.10 4.94 -1.35
CA GLY A 74 -7.08 5.54 -0.45
C GLY A 74 -6.43 6.45 0.58
N TYR A 75 -7.06 6.52 1.74
CA TYR A 75 -6.46 7.00 2.98
C TYR A 75 -5.73 5.88 3.76
N ASP A 76 -5.75 4.65 3.24
CA ASP A 76 -5.35 3.45 3.97
C ASP A 76 -3.85 3.13 3.79
N LEU A 77 -3.22 3.66 2.74
CA LEU A 77 -1.77 3.57 2.55
C LEU A 77 -1.22 4.76 1.75
N TRP A 78 -0.68 5.75 2.46
CA TRP A 78 0.17 6.82 1.93
C TRP A 78 1.64 6.46 2.19
N TRP A 79 2.26 5.87 1.19
CA TRP A 79 3.62 5.33 1.23
C TRP A 79 4.74 6.34 1.58
N PHE A 80 4.67 7.58 1.07
CA PHE A 80 5.64 8.65 1.36
C PHE A 80 5.26 9.49 2.58
N GLY A 81 3.96 9.74 2.77
CA GLY A 81 3.45 10.41 3.97
C GLY A 81 3.55 9.56 5.24
N GLY A 82 3.82 8.25 5.12
CA GLY A 82 3.95 7.34 6.25
C GLY A 82 2.67 7.24 7.06
N ARG A 83 1.51 7.24 6.38
CA ARG A 83 0.19 7.25 7.01
C ARG A 83 -0.72 6.19 6.43
N GLY A 84 -1.51 5.52 7.27
CA GLY A 84 -2.57 4.63 6.84
C GLY A 84 -3.72 4.60 7.82
N ASP A 85 -4.93 4.83 7.34
CA ASP A 85 -6.17 4.65 8.08
C ASP A 85 -6.84 3.33 7.67
N ASN A 86 -8.12 3.15 7.96
CA ASN A 86 -8.93 2.06 7.43
C ASN A 86 -10.31 2.57 7.00
N ARG A 87 -10.36 3.17 5.82
CA ARG A 87 -11.53 3.86 5.27
C ARG A 87 -11.94 3.35 3.89
N ASN A 88 -10.95 3.07 3.03
CA ASN A 88 -11.19 2.80 1.61
C ASN A 88 -11.10 1.32 1.26
N TYR A 89 -10.41 0.53 2.07
CA TYR A 89 -10.20 -0.89 1.88
C TYR A 89 -10.77 -1.69 3.05
N LYS A 90 -11.19 -2.93 2.77
CA LYS A 90 -12.00 -3.73 3.69
C LYS A 90 -11.30 -4.06 5.01
N GLU A 91 -10.06 -4.53 4.92
CA GLU A 91 -9.25 -5.00 6.05
C GLU A 91 -8.18 -3.95 6.40
N LYS A 92 -7.92 -3.78 7.70
CA LYS A 92 -6.83 -2.94 8.22
C LYS A 92 -5.48 -3.64 8.00
N ILE A 93 -4.50 -2.95 7.41
CA ILE A 93 -3.18 -3.53 7.08
C ILE A 93 -2.01 -2.98 7.92
N LEU A 94 -2.23 -1.91 8.67
CA LEU A 94 -1.25 -1.22 9.51
C LEU A 94 -1.80 -1.08 10.93
N ASP A 95 -1.03 -1.44 11.96
CA ASP A 95 -1.50 -1.36 13.35
C ASP A 95 -1.65 0.09 13.85
N SER A 96 -0.73 0.95 13.42
CA SER A 96 -0.64 2.37 13.74
C SER A 96 -1.02 3.23 12.53
N VAL A 97 -1.63 4.39 12.80
CA VAL A 97 -1.95 5.38 11.76
C VAL A 97 -0.71 5.94 11.09
N GLN A 98 0.41 5.99 11.82
CA GLN A 98 1.70 6.45 11.30
C GLN A 98 2.71 5.31 11.24
N PHE A 99 3.53 5.30 10.20
CA PHE A 99 4.64 4.38 10.01
C PHE A 99 5.80 5.07 9.30
N LYS A 100 7.00 4.47 9.39
CA LYS A 100 8.18 4.94 8.64
C LYS A 100 8.53 3.91 7.57
N THR A 101 8.79 4.39 6.37
CA THR A 101 9.26 3.56 5.25
C THR A 101 10.79 3.46 5.31
N GLU A 102 11.33 2.25 5.35
CA GLU A 102 12.79 2.03 5.22
C GLU A 102 13.23 1.96 3.76
N ASP A 103 12.39 1.33 2.95
CA ASP A 103 12.68 0.99 1.56
C ASP A 103 11.37 0.77 0.79
N TYR A 104 11.38 0.97 -0.51
CA TYR A 104 10.24 0.77 -1.40
C TYR A 104 10.68 0.25 -2.77
N GLU A 105 9.82 -0.56 -3.36
CA GLU A 105 10.00 -1.11 -4.70
C GLU A 105 8.70 -0.93 -5.47
N VAL A 106 8.80 -0.64 -6.77
CA VAL A 106 7.65 -0.49 -7.67
C VAL A 106 7.86 -1.41 -8.87
N PHE A 107 6.84 -2.20 -9.16
CA PHE A 107 6.86 -3.18 -10.25
C PHE A 107 5.71 -2.92 -11.21
N GLU A 108 5.99 -3.00 -12.51
CA GLU A 108 4.97 -2.95 -13.56
C GLU A 108 4.59 -4.38 -13.98
N VAL A 109 3.29 -4.64 -14.09
CA VAL A 109 2.77 -5.94 -14.54
C VAL A 109 2.46 -5.86 -16.04
N ILE A 110 3.28 -6.54 -16.85
CA ILE A 110 3.07 -6.66 -18.30
C ILE A 110 2.21 -7.91 -18.56
N LYS A 111 1.01 -7.71 -19.12
CA LYS A 111 0.17 -8.83 -19.59
C LYS A 111 0.80 -9.45 -20.83
N LYS A 112 0.84 -10.78 -20.88
CA LYS A 112 1.24 -11.56 -22.06
C LYS A 112 0.08 -11.72 -23.02
#